data_AF-A0A392RN06-F1
#
_entry.id   AF-A0A392RN06-F1
#
_cell.length_a   1.000
_cell.length_b   1.000
_cell.length_c   1.000
_cell.angle_alpha   90.00
_cell.angle_beta   90.00
_cell.angle_gamma   90.00
#
_symmetry.space_group_name_H-M   'P 1'
#
loop_
_entity.id
_entity.type
_entity.pdbx_description
1 polymer ?
#
loop_
_entity_poly.entity_id
_entity_poly.type
_entity_poly.pdbx_seq_one_letter_code
_entity_poly.pdbx_strand_id
1 'polypeptide(L)'
;MRVFGSVAYKHVPDQLRRKLDDKSTMMILIGYHSTGGYKLYDPINKIIVISRDVVIDELKEWDWNTNEKKNSVSVMIDEIEERQETQPVIEARRSTRARQLPARLQECELNPDSEVT
;
A
#
# COMPACT_ATOMS: atom_id res chain seq x y z
N MET A 1 -1.11 23.42 4.94
CA MET A 1 0.36 23.57 5.00
C MET A 1 0.92 22.21 5.38
N ARG A 2 2.04 21.77 4.80
CA ARG A 2 2.64 20.46 5.10
C ARG A 2 3.64 20.57 6.24
N VAL A 3 3.83 19.50 7.01
CA VAL A 3 4.73 19.46 8.17
C VAL A 3 6.16 19.12 7.70
N PHE A 4 7.14 19.96 8.04
CA PHE A 4 8.54 19.66 7.71
C PHE A 4 9.09 18.54 8.60
N GLY A 5 9.97 17.71 8.05
CA GLY A 5 10.49 16.53 8.74
C GLY A 5 9.54 15.33 8.71
N SER A 6 8.36 15.46 8.09
CA SER A 6 7.44 14.34 7.91
C SER A 6 7.95 13.35 6.87
N VAL A 7 7.50 12.10 6.98
CA VAL A 7 7.78 11.06 6.00
C VAL A 7 7.01 11.34 4.71
N ALA A 8 7.69 11.18 3.59
CA ALA A 8 7.18 11.41 2.26
C ALA A 8 7.50 10.22 1.35
N TYR A 9 6.56 9.83 0.49
CA TYR A 9 6.71 8.73 -0.44
C TYR A 9 6.70 9.30 -1.86
N LYS A 10 7.88 9.35 -2.49
CA LYS A 10 8.04 9.76 -3.89
C LYS A 10 7.58 8.63 -4.79
N HIS A 11 6.70 8.91 -5.75
CA HIS A 11 6.26 7.91 -6.72
C HIS A 11 7.43 7.44 -7.61
N VAL A 12 7.52 6.12 -7.84
CA VAL A 12 8.42 5.53 -8.83
C VAL A 12 7.57 5.08 -10.02
N PRO A 13 7.84 5.55 -11.25
CA PRO A 13 7.12 5.11 -12.44
C PRO A 13 7.22 3.60 -12.68
N ASP A 14 6.17 2.99 -13.24
CA ASP A 14 6.16 1.54 -13.56
C ASP A 14 7.29 1.15 -14.53
N GLN A 15 7.70 2.06 -15.42
CA GLN A 15 8.78 1.84 -16.39
C GLN A 15 10.15 1.59 -15.73
N LEU A 16 10.36 2.11 -14.51
CA LEU A 16 11.60 1.95 -13.76
C LEU A 16 11.54 0.79 -12.76
N ARG A 17 10.41 0.07 -12.72
CA ARG A 17 10.15 -1.00 -11.76
C ARG A 17 9.97 -2.34 -12.45
N ARG A 18 10.41 -3.40 -11.77
CA ARG A 18 10.13 -4.78 -12.13
C ARG A 18 8.98 -5.33 -11.28
N LYS A 19 8.49 -6.53 -11.63
CA LYS A 19 7.41 -7.18 -10.88
C LYS A 19 7.84 -7.35 -9.42
N LEU A 20 6.95 -6.94 -8.50
CA LEU A 20 7.13 -6.95 -7.04
C LEU A 20 8.04 -5.84 -6.47
N ASP A 21 8.56 -4.92 -7.29
CA ASP A 21 9.28 -3.76 -6.76
C ASP A 21 8.31 -2.73 -6.15
N ASP A 22 8.77 -2.03 -5.11
CA ASP A 22 8.00 -1.01 -4.39
C ASP A 22 7.56 0.14 -5.30
N LYS A 23 6.32 0.60 -5.15
CA LYS A 23 5.74 1.67 -5.99
C LYS A 23 6.24 3.09 -5.65
N SER A 24 6.94 3.24 -4.54
CA SER A 24 7.40 4.53 -4.04
C SER A 24 8.71 4.39 -3.26
N THR A 25 9.46 5.48 -3.19
CA THR A 25 10.66 5.60 -2.37
C THR A 25 10.36 6.49 -1.17
N MET A 26 10.66 6.01 0.03
CA MET A 26 10.54 6.77 1.26
C MET A 26 11.64 7.84 1.34
N MET A 27 11.24 9.07 1.65
CA MET A 27 12.05 10.28 1.73
C MET A 27 11.51 11.17 2.85
N ILE A 28 12.17 12.29 3.12
CA ILE A 28 11.76 13.26 4.14
C ILE A 28 11.38 14.58 3.49
N LEU A 29 10.27 15.19 3.89
CA LEU A 29 9.90 16.51 3.41
C LEU A 29 10.76 17.61 4.07
N ILE A 30 11.58 18.32 3.29
CA ILE A 30 12.39 19.45 3.79
C ILE A 30 11.75 20.79 3.45
N GLY A 31 11.05 20.89 2.32
CA GLY A 31 10.73 22.20 1.76
C GLY A 31 9.82 22.19 0.55
N TYR A 32 9.57 23.41 0.07
CA TYR A 32 8.88 23.67 -1.19
C TYR A 32 9.87 24.18 -2.23
N HIS A 33 9.59 23.89 -3.50
CA HIS A 33 10.30 24.43 -4.65
C HIS A 33 9.44 25.50 -5.33
N SER A 34 10.07 26.52 -5.91
CA SER A 34 9.38 27.65 -6.56
C SER A 34 8.46 27.20 -7.71
N THR A 35 8.77 26.08 -8.35
CA THR A 35 7.95 25.49 -9.42
C THR A 35 6.77 24.66 -8.92
N GLY A 36 6.38 24.77 -7.65
CA GLY A 36 5.25 24.03 -7.07
C GLY A 36 5.54 22.55 -6.80
N GLY A 37 6.81 22.15 -6.74
CA GLY A 37 7.24 20.83 -6.28
C GLY A 37 7.62 20.83 -4.81
N TYR A 38 7.85 19.65 -4.26
CA TYR A 38 8.39 19.45 -2.92
C TYR A 38 9.88 19.15 -2.98
N LYS A 39 10.65 19.68 -2.02
CA LYS A 39 12.04 19.32 -1.78
C LYS A 39 12.09 18.19 -0.77
N LEU A 40 12.63 17.06 -1.20
CA LEU A 40 12.72 15.82 -0.43
C LEU A 40 14.17 15.48 -0.13
N TYR A 41 14.46 15.03 1.08
CA TYR A 41 15.74 14.44 1.44
C TYR A 41 15.68 12.94 1.21
N ASP A 42 16.68 12.42 0.53
CA ASP A 42 16.95 10.99 0.52
C ASP A 42 17.96 10.66 1.65
N PRO A 43 17.55 9.96 2.72
CA PRO A 43 18.44 9.63 3.83
C PRO A 43 19.53 8.62 3.45
N ILE A 44 19.34 7.84 2.38
CA ILE A 44 20.28 6.82 1.92
C ILE A 44 21.37 7.48 1.08
N ASN A 45 20.97 8.22 0.06
CA ASN A 45 21.89 8.84 -0.90
C ASN A 45 22.41 10.21 -0.43
N LYS A 46 21.82 10.80 0.62
CA LYS A 46 22.14 12.12 1.18
C LYS A 46 22.03 13.25 0.16
N ILE A 47 21.07 13.12 -0.77
CA ILE A 47 20.78 14.12 -1.80
C ILE A 47 19.40 14.75 -1.60
N ILE A 48 19.23 15.95 -2.14
CA ILE A 48 17.93 16.63 -2.18
C ILE A 48 17.32 16.44 -3.57
N VAL A 49 16.10 15.94 -3.62
CA VAL A 49 15.33 15.70 -4.85
C VAL A 49 14.11 16.61 -4.88
N ILE A 50 13.77 17.13 -6.05
CA ILE A 50 12.54 17.91 -6.25
C ILE A 50 11.53 17.03 -6.98
N SER A 51 10.33 16.85 -6.42
CA SER A 51 9.25 16.07 -7.06
C SER A 51 7.88 16.66 -6.76
N ARG A 52 6.96 16.54 -7.71
CA ARG A 52 5.53 16.89 -7.51
C ARG A 52 4.72 15.66 -7.09
N ASP A 53 5.07 14.48 -7.60
CA ASP A 53 4.36 13.22 -7.36
C ASP A 53 4.83 12.59 -6.04
N VAL A 54 4.28 13.11 -4.94
CA VAL A 54 4.67 12.75 -3.59
C VAL A 54 3.44 12.64 -2.70
N VAL A 55 3.36 11.54 -1.94
CA VAL A 55 2.38 11.37 -0.87
C VAL A 55 3.05 11.66 0.45
N ILE A 56 2.50 12.57 1.24
CA ILE A 56 3.09 13.02 2.51
C ILE A 56 2.25 12.44 3.65
N ASP A 57 2.91 11.75 4.56
CA ASP A 57 2.31 11.24 5.80
C ASP A 57 2.71 12.18 6.94
N GLU A 58 1.84 13.15 7.23
CA GLU A 58 2.10 14.19 8.23
C GLU A 58 2.02 13.67 9.66
N LEU A 59 1.42 12.50 9.88
CA LEU A 59 1.32 11.86 11.20
C LEU A 59 2.62 11.14 11.56
N LYS A 60 3.47 10.88 10.56
CA LYS A 60 4.73 10.15 10.73
C LYS A 60 5.91 11.11 10.56
N GLU A 61 6.65 11.29 11.65
CA GLU A 61 7.90 12.05 11.64
C GLU A 61 9.08 11.14 11.31
N TRP A 62 10.10 11.70 10.67
CA TRP A 62 11.35 10.98 10.46
C TRP A 62 12.16 10.97 11.76
N ASP A 63 12.59 9.78 12.18
CA ASP A 63 13.53 9.65 13.29
C ASP A 63 14.97 9.91 12.80
N TRP A 64 15.46 11.11 13.10
CA TRP A 64 16.81 11.54 12.75
C TRP A 64 17.91 10.76 13.48
N ASN A 65 17.59 10.08 14.57
CA ASN A 65 18.55 9.35 15.39
C ASN A 65 18.77 7.91 14.89
N THR A 66 17.91 7.39 14.00
CA THR A 66 17.93 6.00 13.50
C THR A 66 18.99 5.74 12.40
N ASN A 67 19.98 6.62 12.22
CA ASN A 67 21.09 6.37 11.26
C ASN A 67 21.96 5.14 11.62
N GLU A 68 21.74 4.52 12.78
CA GLU A 68 22.32 3.25 13.16
C GLU A 68 21.42 2.09 12.70
N LYS A 69 21.61 1.65 11.46
CA LYS A 69 21.13 0.39 10.83
C LYS A 69 20.12 -0.43 11.67
N LYS A 70 18.82 -0.21 11.47
CA LYS A 70 17.80 -1.21 11.81
C LYS A 70 17.28 -1.88 10.56
N ASN A 71 18.13 -2.72 9.97
CA ASN A 71 17.66 -3.74 9.04
C ASN A 71 17.16 -4.93 9.85
N SER A 72 15.96 -4.82 10.41
CA SER A 72 15.30 -5.94 11.10
C SER A 72 13.81 -5.87 10.83
N VAL A 73 13.38 -6.48 9.73
CA VAL A 73 11.99 -6.89 9.57
C VAL A 73 11.82 -8.18 10.37
N SER A 74 11.36 -8.06 11.61
CA SER A 74 10.77 -9.19 12.34
C SER A 74 9.27 -9.19 12.02
N VAL A 75 8.84 -10.13 11.18
CA VAL A 75 7.40 -10.45 11.05
C VAL A 75 7.04 -11.24 12.30
N MET A 76 6.38 -10.61 13.27
CA MET A 76 5.70 -11.35 14.32
C MET A 76 4.36 -11.82 13.74
N ILE A 77 4.21 -13.13 13.59
CA ILE A 77 2.92 -13.77 13.40
C ILE A 77 2.37 -13.95 14.82
N ASP A 78 1.35 -13.19 15.20
CA ASP A 78 0.62 -13.48 16.43
C ASP A 78 -0.14 -14.79 16.24
N GLU A 79 0.32 -15.84 16.91
CA GLU A 79 -0.47 -17.03 17.22
C GLU A 79 -1.61 -16.59 18.16
N ILE A 80 -2.83 -16.51 17.63
CA ILE A 80 -4.00 -16.19 18.44
C ILE A 80 -4.33 -17.41 19.31
N GLU A 81 -3.92 -17.35 20.57
CA GLU A 81 -4.36 -18.26 21.62
C GLU A 81 -5.87 -18.15 21.85
N GLU A 82 -6.49 -19.32 21.89
CA GLU A 82 -7.91 -19.55 22.20
C GLU A 82 -8.24 -19.05 23.61
N ARG A 83 -8.99 -17.95 23.73
CA ARG A 83 -9.69 -17.57 24.96
C ARG A 83 -11.16 -17.35 24.66
N GLN A 84 -11.98 -18.22 25.22
CA GLN A 84 -13.43 -18.14 25.24
C GLN A 84 -13.84 -17.02 26.21
N GLU A 85 -14.39 -15.93 25.69
CA GLU A 85 -15.37 -15.13 26.43
C GLU A 85 -16.32 -14.46 25.42
N THR A 86 -17.59 -14.85 25.55
CA THR A 86 -18.76 -14.45 24.76
C THR A 86 -18.98 -12.94 24.71
N GLN A 87 -19.44 -12.41 23.56
CA GLN A 87 -20.43 -11.29 23.32
C GLN A 87 -20.45 -10.93 21.80
N PRO A 88 -21.53 -10.32 21.25
CA PRO A 88 -22.12 -10.71 19.95
C PRO A 88 -21.41 -10.23 18.69
N VAL A 89 -21.50 -11.09 17.66
CA VAL A 89 -20.99 -10.91 16.29
C VAL A 89 -21.58 -9.65 15.66
N ILE A 90 -20.74 -8.63 15.43
CA ILE A 90 -21.05 -7.55 14.50
C ILE A 90 -20.94 -8.17 13.10
N GLU A 91 -22.08 -8.56 12.57
CA GLU A 91 -22.21 -9.18 11.26
C GLU A 91 -21.62 -8.26 10.19
N ALA A 92 -20.51 -8.70 9.58
CA ALA A 92 -20.01 -8.09 8.36
C ALA A 92 -21.15 -8.09 7.35
N ARG A 93 -21.67 -6.90 7.02
CA ARG A 93 -22.77 -6.72 6.05
C ARG A 93 -22.36 -7.32 4.71
N ARG A 94 -22.58 -8.62 4.52
CA ARG A 94 -22.54 -9.24 3.20
C ARG A 94 -23.68 -8.65 2.41
N SER A 95 -23.38 -8.24 1.18
CA SER A 95 -24.42 -7.86 0.23
C SER A 95 -25.41 -9.02 0.11
N THR A 96 -26.68 -8.78 0.43
CA THR A 96 -27.80 -9.71 0.24
C THR A 96 -28.25 -9.76 -1.23
N ARG A 97 -27.46 -9.18 -2.15
CA ARG A 97 -27.80 -9.14 -3.57
C ARG A 97 -27.73 -10.54 -4.16
N ALA A 98 -28.87 -11.01 -4.69
CA ALA A 98 -28.92 -12.22 -5.49
C ALA A 98 -27.93 -12.11 -6.66
N ARG A 99 -27.01 -13.08 -6.79
CA ARG A 99 -26.12 -13.18 -7.94
C ARG A 99 -26.94 -13.67 -9.13
N GLN A 100 -27.25 -12.77 -10.06
CA GLN A 100 -27.84 -13.15 -11.33
C GLN A 100 -26.74 -13.34 -12.37
N LEU A 101 -26.78 -14.47 -13.08
CA LEU A 101 -25.88 -14.69 -14.21
C LEU A 101 -26.13 -13.63 -15.29
N PRO A 102 -25.08 -13.02 -15.86
CA PRO A 102 -25.25 -12.05 -16.93
C PRO A 102 -25.93 -12.72 -18.13
N ALA A 103 -26.79 -11.98 -18.83
CA ALA A 103 -27.58 -12.49 -19.96
C ALA A 103 -26.74 -13.21 -21.03
N ARG A 104 -25.50 -12.77 -21.24
CA ARG A 104 -24.56 -13.37 -22.20
C ARG A 104 -24.12 -14.80 -21.85
N LEU A 105 -24.29 -15.23 -20.60
CA LEU A 105 -23.98 -16.59 -20.15
C LEU A 105 -25.21 -17.50 -20.12
N GLN A 106 -26.41 -16.98 -20.42
CA GLN A 106 -27.64 -17.79 -20.42
C GLN A 106 -27.74 -18.73 -21.64
N GLU A 107 -26.94 -18.49 -22.68
CA GLU A 107 -26.90 -19.29 -23.91
C GLU A 107 -25.74 -20.30 -23.93
N CYS A 108 -24.98 -20.43 -22.83
CA CYS A 108 -23.91 -21.43 -22.76
C CYS A 108 -24.53 -22.82 -22.57
N GLU A 109 -24.58 -23.62 -23.63
CA GLU A 109 -24.90 -25.04 -23.54
C GLU A 109 -23.71 -25.77 -22.88
N LEU A 110 -23.94 -26.27 -21.66
CA LEU A 110 -22.99 -27.12 -20.96
C LEU A 110 -23.21 -28.55 -21.47
N ASN A 111 -22.38 -28.99 -22.40
CA ASN A 111 -22.37 -30.39 -22.81
C ASN A 111 -21.82 -31.23 -21.66
N PRO A 112 -22.51 -32.29 -21.21
CA PRO A 112 -21.95 -33.21 -20.25
C PRO A 112 -20.78 -33.96 -20.89
N ASP A 113 -19.62 -33.97 -20.22
CA ASP A 113 -18.38 -34.63 -20.70
C ASP A 113 -18.57 -36.11 -21.07
N SER A 114 -19.68 -36.73 -20.68
CA SER A 114 -20.05 -38.10 -21.02
C SER A 114 -20.48 -38.32 -22.48
N GLU A 115 -20.69 -37.26 -23.28
CA GLU A 115 -21.04 -37.39 -24.72
C GLU A 115 -19.84 -37.26 -25.67
N VAL A 116 -18.61 -37.12 -25.15
CA VAL A 116 -17.39 -37.13 -25.97
C VAL A 116 -16.74 -38.51 -25.88
N THR A 117 -17.13 -39.42 -26.79
CA THR A 117 -16.43 -40.69 -27.06
C THR A 117 -15.95 -40.74 -28.50
#